data_AF-A0A382QWF4-F1
#
_entry.id   AF-A0A382QWF4-F1
#
_cell.length_a   1.000
_cell.length_b   1.000
_cell.length_c   1.000
_cell.angle_alpha   90.00
_cell.angle_beta   90.00
_cell.angle_gamma   90.00
#
_symmetry.space_group_name_H-M   'P 1'
#
loop_
_entity.id
_entity.type
_entity.pdbx_description
1 polymer ?
#
loop_
_entity_poly.entity_id
_entity_poly.type
_entity_poly.pdbx_seq_one_letter_code
_entity_poly.pdbx_strand_id
1 'polypeptide(L)'
;MKLYLAILSLLISGVAQADSLAVTNLFGDPAKILLTLFEGAVALTAFSGIAVVIGRRGGGQWTQIDATRFTGLVINGVMGAFLCLLPFLIINPTVALTEDSWNLVLFWAGGVGLLEVQWRARVAWVLIKKQLDEDSGRWLPIILVLTDAIAYALVFLVAFDLVEIHEFRMLIFLIVWHLFSAVYLFLRLIRHSGVKISTADN
;
A
#
# COMPACT_ATOMS: atom_id res chain seq x y z
N MET A 1 -5.73 -15.59 1.94
CA MET A 1 -5.09 -15.63 3.27
C MET A 1 -3.66 -16.16 3.20
N LYS A 2 -3.41 -17.36 2.65
CA LYS A 2 -2.05 -17.94 2.55
C LYS A 2 -1.03 -17.08 1.77
N LEU A 3 -1.43 -16.47 0.65
CA LEU A 3 -0.56 -15.61 -0.14
C LEU A 3 -0.18 -14.30 0.60
N TYR A 4 -1.13 -13.71 1.32
CA TYR A 4 -0.90 -12.47 2.07
C TYR A 4 0.08 -12.70 3.23
N LEU A 5 -0.11 -13.80 3.97
CA LEU A 5 0.80 -14.23 5.04
C LEU A 5 2.18 -14.60 4.49
N ALA A 6 2.25 -15.34 3.37
CA ALA A 6 3.51 -15.72 2.74
C ALA A 6 4.32 -14.50 2.29
N ILE A 7 3.64 -13.48 1.75
CA ILE A 7 4.27 -12.22 1.32
C ILE A 7 4.65 -11.35 2.52
N LEU A 8 3.83 -11.32 3.58
CA LEU A 8 4.17 -10.66 4.83
C LEU A 8 5.46 -11.26 5.42
N SER A 9 5.54 -12.60 5.46
CA SER A 9 6.74 -13.30 5.92
C SER A 9 7.93 -13.09 4.99
N LEU A 10 7.73 -12.93 3.67
CA LEU A 10 8.82 -12.67 2.72
C LEU A 10 9.36 -11.24 2.82
N LEU A 11 8.48 -10.27 3.06
CA LEU A 11 8.85 -8.86 3.31
C LEU A 11 9.59 -8.72 4.65
N ILE A 12 9.14 -9.43 5.68
CA ILE A 12 9.80 -9.45 7.00
C ILE A 12 11.13 -10.22 6.94
N SER A 13 11.20 -11.35 6.22
CA SER A 13 12.42 -12.17 6.11
C SER A 13 13.48 -11.54 5.20
N GLY A 14 13.06 -10.86 4.12
CA GLY A 14 13.98 -10.18 3.21
C GLY A 14 14.75 -9.03 3.88
N VAL A 15 14.14 -8.38 4.86
CA VAL A 15 14.78 -7.34 5.69
C VAL A 15 15.75 -7.95 6.71
N ALA A 16 15.46 -9.15 7.22
CA ALA A 16 16.25 -9.80 8.26
C ALA A 16 17.52 -10.51 7.75
N GLN A 17 17.61 -10.80 6.44
CA GLN A 17 18.65 -11.68 5.87
C GLN A 17 19.52 -11.04 4.77
N ALA A 18 19.34 -9.75 4.50
CA ALA A 18 20.13 -9.06 3.50
C ALA A 18 21.47 -8.62 4.08
N ASP A 19 22.56 -9.04 3.43
CA ASP A 19 23.95 -8.77 3.78
C ASP A 19 24.15 -7.25 3.98
N SER A 20 24.66 -6.82 5.14
CA SER A 20 24.61 -5.41 5.57
C SER A 20 25.27 -4.46 4.55
N LEU A 21 26.32 -4.93 3.88
CA LEU A 21 27.01 -4.24 2.77
C LEU A 21 26.17 -4.16 1.48
N ALA A 22 25.44 -5.21 1.14
CA ALA A 22 24.54 -5.22 -0.01
C ALA A 22 23.33 -4.30 0.22
N VAL A 23 22.81 -4.25 1.45
CA VAL A 23 21.73 -3.33 1.85
C VAL A 23 22.19 -1.88 1.81
N THR A 24 23.41 -1.59 2.27
CA THR A 24 23.97 -0.24 2.26
C THR A 24 24.17 0.28 0.82
N ASN A 25 24.62 -0.58 -0.10
CA ASN A 25 24.74 -0.23 -1.52
C ASN A 25 23.38 -0.12 -2.23
N LEU A 26 22.40 -0.95 -1.88
CA LEU A 26 21.05 -0.91 -2.46
C LEU A 26 20.33 0.40 -2.14
N PHE A 27 20.57 0.97 -0.96
CA PHE A 27 20.00 2.25 -0.51
C PHE A 27 20.94 3.45 -0.67
N GLY A 28 22.03 3.30 -1.44
CA GLY A 28 23.05 4.34 -1.63
C GLY A 28 22.59 5.58 -2.40
N ASP A 29 21.45 5.50 -3.11
CA ASP A 29 20.79 6.63 -3.76
C ASP A 29 19.27 6.64 -3.45
N PRO A 30 18.87 7.22 -2.31
CA PRO A 30 17.47 7.29 -1.89
C PRO A 30 16.56 7.94 -2.94
N ALA A 31 17.05 8.96 -3.64
CA ALA A 31 16.25 9.71 -4.60
C ALA A 31 15.88 8.86 -5.81
N LYS A 32 16.83 8.11 -6.36
CA LYS A 32 16.59 7.20 -7.49
C LYS A 32 15.61 6.07 -7.15
N ILE A 33 15.68 5.54 -5.93
CA ILE A 33 14.76 4.51 -5.45
C ILE A 33 13.35 5.07 -5.33
N LEU A 34 13.21 6.23 -4.68
CA LEU A 34 11.92 6.90 -4.52
C LEU A 34 11.29 7.26 -5.87
N LEU A 35 12.10 7.73 -6.83
CA LEU A 35 11.63 8.00 -8.19
C LEU A 35 11.13 6.73 -8.90
N THR A 36 11.88 5.63 -8.82
CA THR A 36 11.47 4.35 -9.43
C THR A 36 10.16 3.83 -8.81
N LEU A 37 10.04 3.90 -7.49
CA LEU A 37 8.82 3.50 -6.79
C LEU A 37 7.65 4.45 -7.10
N PHE A 38 7.92 5.75 -7.25
CA PHE A 38 6.94 6.74 -7.65
C PHE A 38 6.37 6.43 -9.04
N GLU A 39 7.24 6.14 -10.03
CA GLU A 39 6.81 5.73 -11.36
C GLU A 39 5.92 4.48 -11.31
N GLY A 40 6.29 3.48 -10.50
CA GLY A 40 5.47 2.30 -10.26
C GLY A 40 4.12 2.61 -9.61
N ALA A 41 4.09 3.51 -8.62
CA ALA A 41 2.89 3.96 -7.93
C ALA A 41 1.92 4.70 -8.88
N VAL A 42 2.45 5.63 -9.68
CA VAL A 42 1.71 6.37 -10.69
C VAL A 42 1.18 5.42 -11.76
N ALA A 43 1.99 4.49 -12.24
CA ALA A 43 1.57 3.48 -13.21
C ALA A 43 0.41 2.64 -12.64
N LEU A 44 0.52 2.09 -11.43
CA LEU A 44 -0.55 1.33 -10.78
C LEU A 44 -1.82 2.16 -10.59
N THR A 45 -1.68 3.44 -10.21
CA THR A 45 -2.81 4.37 -10.07
C THR A 45 -3.47 4.63 -11.41
N ALA A 46 -2.70 4.82 -12.49
CA ALA A 46 -3.23 4.97 -13.84
C ALA A 46 -3.90 3.68 -14.35
N PHE A 47 -3.34 2.51 -14.06
CA PHE A 47 -3.92 1.19 -14.35
C PHE A 47 -5.28 0.99 -13.68
N SER A 48 -5.56 1.67 -12.56
CA SER A 48 -6.91 1.68 -11.98
C SER A 48 -7.97 2.20 -12.98
N GLY A 49 -7.62 3.07 -13.92
CA GLY A 49 -8.52 3.52 -14.99
C GLY A 49 -9.06 2.37 -15.86
N ILE A 50 -8.28 1.30 -16.07
CA ILE A 50 -8.76 0.08 -16.76
C ILE A 50 -9.74 -0.68 -15.87
N ALA A 51 -9.47 -0.74 -14.57
CA ALA A 51 -10.40 -1.29 -13.58
C ALA A 51 -11.74 -0.53 -13.53
N VAL A 52 -11.76 0.78 -13.83
CA VAL A 52 -13.01 1.56 -13.98
C VAL A 52 -13.94 0.93 -15.02
N VAL A 53 -13.36 0.56 -16.17
CA VAL A 53 -14.08 -0.02 -17.30
C VAL A 53 -14.54 -1.45 -16.99
N ILE A 54 -13.67 -2.25 -16.36
CA ILE A 54 -13.97 -3.64 -15.99
C ILE A 54 -15.05 -3.74 -14.90
N GLY A 55 -15.05 -2.83 -13.93
CA GLY A 55 -15.98 -2.87 -12.79
C GLY A 55 -17.46 -2.68 -13.16
N ARG A 56 -17.77 -2.23 -14.39
CA ARG A 56 -19.16 -1.97 -14.81
C ARG A 56 -20.02 -3.22 -14.99
N ARG A 57 -19.46 -4.43 -14.95
CA ARG A 57 -20.14 -5.71 -15.28
C ARG A 57 -20.87 -5.62 -16.64
N GLY A 58 -21.52 -6.71 -17.08
CA GLY A 58 -22.37 -6.68 -18.28
C GLY A 58 -23.60 -5.76 -18.18
N GLY A 59 -23.93 -5.26 -16.98
CA GLY A 59 -25.10 -4.41 -16.71
C GLY A 59 -24.82 -2.91 -16.60
N GLY A 60 -23.57 -2.47 -16.76
CA GLY A 60 -23.21 -1.04 -16.78
C GLY A 60 -23.14 -0.33 -15.43
N GLN A 61 -23.31 -1.02 -14.29
CA GLN A 61 -23.30 -0.45 -12.93
C GLN A 61 -22.33 -1.17 -11.98
N TRP A 62 -21.78 -0.40 -11.05
CA TRP A 62 -20.87 -0.88 -10.01
C TRP A 62 -21.65 -1.39 -8.80
N THR A 63 -21.24 -2.54 -8.27
CA THR A 63 -21.69 -2.92 -6.93
C THR A 63 -20.99 -2.07 -5.87
N GLN A 64 -21.58 -1.96 -4.69
CA GLN A 64 -20.98 -1.19 -3.60
C GLN A 64 -19.59 -1.75 -3.18
N ILE A 65 -19.38 -3.08 -3.29
CA ILE A 65 -18.10 -3.70 -3.00
C ILE A 65 -17.05 -3.43 -4.09
N ASP A 66 -17.44 -3.41 -5.36
CA ASP A 66 -16.55 -3.07 -6.47
C ASP A 66 -16.08 -1.62 -6.36
N ALA A 67 -17.00 -0.70 -6.05
CA ALA A 67 -16.68 0.70 -5.77
C ALA A 67 -15.71 0.86 -4.60
N THR A 68 -15.90 0.06 -3.54
CA THR A 68 -15.02 0.10 -2.37
C THR A 68 -13.62 -0.41 -2.69
N ARG A 69 -13.51 -1.54 -3.39
CA ARG A 69 -12.22 -2.12 -3.81
C ARG A 69 -11.46 -1.20 -4.75
N PHE A 70 -12.16 -0.59 -5.72
CA PHE A 70 -11.58 0.40 -6.60
C PHE A 70 -11.10 1.64 -5.86
N THR A 71 -11.92 2.20 -4.96
CA THR A 71 -11.54 3.38 -4.18
C THR A 71 -10.30 3.08 -3.34
N GLY A 72 -10.24 1.89 -2.72
CA GLY A 72 -9.05 1.43 -2.00
C GLY A 72 -7.83 1.25 -2.91
N LEU A 73 -7.99 0.72 -4.13
CA LEU A 73 -6.92 0.63 -5.12
C LEU A 73 -6.34 2.02 -5.44
N VAL A 74 -7.20 2.99 -5.73
CA VAL A 74 -6.79 4.37 -6.04
C VAL A 74 -6.08 5.01 -4.85
N ILE A 75 -6.65 4.91 -3.64
CA ILE A 75 -6.05 5.49 -2.44
C ILE A 75 -4.69 4.89 -2.15
N ASN A 76 -4.53 3.57 -2.23
CA ASN A 76 -3.21 2.94 -2.06
C ASN A 76 -2.20 3.44 -3.10
N GLY A 77 -2.60 3.53 -4.37
CA GLY A 77 -1.72 4.02 -5.43
C GLY A 77 -1.29 5.47 -5.20
N VAL A 78 -2.23 6.35 -4.86
CA VAL A 78 -1.98 7.75 -4.53
C VAL A 78 -1.13 7.89 -3.27
N MET A 79 -1.39 7.09 -2.22
CA MET A 79 -0.59 7.08 -1.00
C MET A 79 0.85 6.64 -1.28
N GLY A 80 1.06 5.58 -2.06
CA GLY A 80 2.39 5.16 -2.48
C GLY A 80 3.13 6.28 -3.22
N ALA A 81 2.46 6.94 -4.17
CA ALA A 81 3.05 8.05 -4.92
C ALA A 81 3.36 9.26 -4.03
N PHE A 82 2.43 9.62 -3.13
CA PHE A 82 2.59 10.71 -2.18
C PHE A 82 3.78 10.47 -1.25
N LEU A 83 3.89 9.28 -0.66
CA LEU A 83 4.99 8.91 0.23
C LEU A 83 6.35 8.93 -0.47
N CYS A 84 6.42 8.60 -1.76
CA CYS A 84 7.65 8.76 -2.53
C CYS A 84 8.08 10.22 -2.69
N LEU A 85 7.12 11.14 -2.84
CA LEU A 85 7.39 12.56 -3.00
C LEU A 85 7.60 13.29 -1.67
N LEU A 86 7.08 12.74 -0.58
CA LEU A 86 7.04 13.36 0.74
C LEU A 86 8.40 13.90 1.23
N PRO A 87 9.54 13.17 1.09
CA PRO A 87 10.85 13.70 1.47
C PRO A 87 11.21 14.98 0.73
N PHE A 88 10.91 15.07 -0.57
CA PHE A 88 11.25 16.23 -1.41
C PHE A 88 10.35 17.44 -1.15
N LEU A 89 9.18 17.23 -0.54
CA LEU A 89 8.27 18.30 -0.15
C LEU A 89 8.65 18.95 1.18
N ILE A 90 9.29 18.19 2.07
CA ILE A 90 9.57 18.61 3.45
C ILE A 90 11.05 18.98 3.61
N ILE A 91 11.95 18.22 2.97
CA ILE A 91 13.39 18.42 3.11
C ILE A 91 13.83 19.43 2.07
N ASN A 92 14.61 20.43 2.52
CA ASN A 92 15.14 21.45 1.63
C ASN A 92 16.09 20.80 0.60
N PRO A 93 15.86 20.98 -0.71
CA PRO A 93 16.68 20.36 -1.76
C PRO A 93 18.14 20.83 -1.76
N THR A 94 18.48 21.92 -1.05
CA THR A 94 19.85 22.42 -0.94
C THR A 94 20.63 21.83 0.24
N VAL A 95 19.97 21.08 1.12
CA VAL A 95 20.60 20.40 2.27
C VAL A 95 20.65 18.92 1.92
N ALA A 96 21.82 18.29 2.07
CA ALA A 96 21.93 16.83 1.93
C ALA A 96 20.90 16.16 2.87
N LEU A 97 20.28 15.06 2.42
CA LEU A 97 19.35 14.26 3.22
C LEU A 97 20.07 13.69 4.47
N THR A 98 20.19 14.50 5.53
CA THR A 98 20.82 14.09 6.81
C THR A 98 19.88 13.17 7.59
N GLU A 99 20.43 12.36 8.51
CA GLU A 99 19.66 11.41 9.34
C GLU A 99 18.48 12.09 10.06
N ASP A 100 18.66 13.29 10.62
CA ASP A 100 17.60 14.07 11.29
C ASP A 100 16.39 14.40 10.39
N SER A 101 16.58 14.42 9.08
CA SER A 101 15.53 14.80 8.12
C SER A 101 14.50 13.69 7.91
N TRP A 102 14.90 12.43 8.09
CA TRP A 102 14.04 11.27 7.80
C TRP A 102 13.03 10.98 8.91
N ASN A 103 13.37 11.25 10.17
CA ASN A 103 12.43 11.16 11.28
C ASN A 103 11.23 12.10 11.09
N LEU A 104 11.48 13.33 10.63
CA LEU A 104 10.42 14.28 10.29
C LEU A 104 9.52 13.75 9.17
N VAL A 105 10.09 13.13 8.14
CA VAL A 105 9.32 12.50 7.05
C VAL A 105 8.43 11.39 7.58
N LEU A 106 8.94 10.52 8.47
CA LEU A 106 8.14 9.45 9.07
C LEU A 106 7.01 9.99 9.95
N PHE A 107 7.23 11.10 10.67
CA PHE A 107 6.16 11.77 11.42
C PHE A 107 5.01 12.22 10.51
N TRP A 108 5.34 12.86 9.38
CA TRP A 108 4.33 13.28 8.42
C TRP A 108 3.65 12.08 7.74
N ALA A 109 4.41 11.06 7.36
CA ALA A 109 3.88 9.82 6.79
C ALA A 109 2.92 9.13 7.76
N GLY A 110 3.30 9.00 9.04
CA GLY A 110 2.46 8.47 10.11
C GLY A 110 1.20 9.31 10.33
N GLY A 111 1.32 10.63 10.33
CA GLY A 111 0.18 11.56 10.49
C GLY A 111 -0.87 11.39 9.39
N VAL A 112 -0.46 11.34 8.12
CA VAL A 112 -1.36 11.06 6.99
C VAL A 112 -1.93 9.63 7.09
N GLY A 113 -1.10 8.69 7.52
CA GLY A 113 -1.50 7.30 7.77
C GLY A 113 -2.63 7.13 8.78
N LEU A 114 -2.65 7.93 9.84
CA LEU A 114 -3.75 7.91 10.80
C LEU A 114 -5.09 8.27 10.13
N LEU A 115 -5.11 9.25 9.24
CA LEU A 115 -6.32 9.62 8.48
C LEU A 115 -6.76 8.48 7.56
N GLU A 116 -5.81 7.81 6.93
CA GLU A 116 -6.06 6.65 6.08
C GLU A 116 -6.65 5.48 6.86
N VAL A 117 -6.04 5.09 7.99
CA VAL A 117 -6.53 4.00 8.86
C VAL A 117 -7.94 4.31 9.35
N GLN A 118 -8.21 5.56 9.75
CA GLN A 118 -9.55 6.01 10.14
C GLN A 118 -10.55 5.87 9.01
N TRP A 119 -10.20 6.31 7.79
CA TRP A 119 -11.05 6.15 6.61
C TRP A 119 -11.32 4.66 6.31
N ARG A 120 -10.29 3.81 6.33
CA ARG A 120 -10.42 2.37 6.09
C ARG A 120 -11.27 1.66 7.14
N ALA A 121 -11.15 2.03 8.41
CA ALA A 121 -11.99 1.49 9.47
C ALA A 121 -13.47 1.79 9.24
N ARG A 122 -13.80 3.02 8.80
CA ARG A 122 -15.19 3.40 8.45
C ARG A 122 -15.72 2.59 7.27
N VAL A 123 -14.91 2.40 6.23
CA VAL A 123 -15.26 1.61 5.05
C VAL A 123 -15.44 0.13 5.41
N ALA A 124 -14.51 -0.45 6.17
CA ALA A 124 -14.57 -1.84 6.62
C ALA A 124 -15.81 -2.10 7.48
N TRP A 125 -16.18 -1.16 8.35
CA TRP A 125 -17.41 -1.24 9.15
C TRP A 125 -18.66 -1.38 8.27
N VAL A 126 -18.76 -0.60 7.20
CA VAL A 126 -19.87 -0.69 6.25
C VAL A 126 -19.91 -2.04 5.56
N LEU A 127 -18.75 -2.56 5.12
CA LEU A 127 -18.64 -3.88 4.47
C LEU A 127 -19.07 -5.00 5.41
N ILE A 128 -18.64 -4.97 6.68
CA ILE A 128 -18.95 -5.96 7.70
C ILE A 128 -20.45 -5.94 8.03
N LYS A 129 -21.02 -4.75 8.28
CA LYS A 129 -22.43 -4.59 8.66
C LYS A 129 -23.36 -5.06 7.55
N LYS A 130 -23.03 -4.77 6.30
CA LYS A 130 -23.82 -5.14 5.13
C LYS A 130 -23.49 -6.53 4.55
N GLN A 131 -22.51 -7.25 5.14
CA GLN A 131 -22.05 -8.56 4.68
C GLN A 131 -21.70 -8.61 3.17
N LEU A 132 -21.11 -7.53 2.64
CA LEU A 132 -20.90 -7.39 1.20
C LEU A 132 -19.77 -8.26 0.63
N ASP A 133 -18.90 -8.83 1.47
CA ASP A 133 -17.75 -9.66 1.07
C ASP A 133 -18.01 -11.15 1.38
N GLU A 134 -19.00 -11.72 0.69
CA GLU A 134 -19.52 -13.08 0.91
C GLU A 134 -18.42 -14.16 0.82
N ASP A 135 -17.47 -14.01 -0.11
CA ASP A 135 -16.40 -14.99 -0.36
C ASP A 135 -15.30 -15.01 0.71
N SER A 136 -15.22 -13.96 1.53
CA SER A 136 -14.12 -13.75 2.49
C SER A 136 -14.60 -13.71 3.94
N GLY A 137 -15.91 -13.67 4.13
CA GLY A 137 -16.54 -13.42 5.41
C GLY A 137 -16.17 -12.05 6.00
N ARG A 138 -16.55 -11.85 7.27
CA ARG A 138 -16.32 -10.59 7.99
C ARG A 138 -14.85 -10.34 8.34
N TRP A 139 -13.98 -11.34 8.20
CA TRP A 139 -12.61 -11.30 8.68
C TRP A 139 -11.65 -10.49 7.81
N LEU A 140 -11.83 -10.52 6.48
CA LEU A 140 -10.88 -9.86 5.60
C LEU A 140 -10.83 -8.33 5.77
N PRO A 141 -11.97 -7.60 5.81
CA PRO A 141 -11.93 -6.16 6.06
C PRO A 141 -11.27 -5.82 7.41
N ILE A 142 -11.44 -6.68 8.42
CA ILE A 142 -10.81 -6.53 9.73
C ILE A 142 -9.30 -6.70 9.62
N ILE A 143 -8.83 -7.76 8.97
CA ILE A 143 -7.39 -8.04 8.81
C ILE A 143 -6.70 -6.91 8.04
N LEU A 144 -7.32 -6.38 6.99
CA LEU A 144 -6.76 -5.27 6.21
C LEU A 144 -6.58 -4.01 7.08
N VAL A 145 -7.62 -3.62 7.84
CA VAL A 145 -7.53 -2.46 8.74
C VAL A 145 -6.49 -2.70 9.84
N LEU A 146 -6.45 -3.89 10.43
CA LEU A 146 -5.48 -4.22 11.48
C LEU A 146 -4.05 -4.20 10.96
N THR A 147 -3.80 -4.73 9.76
CA THR A 147 -2.46 -4.72 9.18
C THR A 147 -2.00 -3.31 8.82
N ASP A 148 -2.89 -2.45 8.30
CA ASP A 148 -2.59 -1.02 8.11
C ASP A 148 -2.29 -0.33 9.45
N ALA A 149 -3.11 -0.56 10.48
CA ALA A 149 -2.89 0.02 11.80
C ALA A 149 -1.55 -0.42 12.42
N ILE A 150 -1.17 -1.69 12.25
CA ILE A 150 0.13 -2.21 12.71
C ILE A 150 1.28 -1.59 11.91
N ALA A 151 1.16 -1.48 10.58
CA ALA A 151 2.18 -0.86 9.74
C ALA A 151 2.45 0.59 10.19
N TYR A 152 1.41 1.37 10.43
CA TYR A 152 1.55 2.75 10.90
C TYR A 152 1.98 2.85 12.37
N ALA A 153 1.59 1.91 13.24
CA ALA A 153 2.14 1.84 14.59
C ALA A 153 3.66 1.60 14.56
N LEU A 154 4.15 0.72 13.69
CA LEU A 154 5.59 0.50 13.49
C LEU A 154 6.28 1.78 12.98
N VAL A 155 5.65 2.55 12.08
CA VAL A 155 6.20 3.85 11.63
C VAL A 155 6.45 4.77 12.83
N PHE A 156 5.48 4.90 13.74
CA PHE A 156 5.67 5.73 14.94
C PHE A 156 6.74 5.17 15.87
N LEU A 157 6.78 3.85 16.09
CA LEU A 157 7.82 3.25 16.92
C LEU A 157 9.23 3.55 16.38
N VAL A 158 9.41 3.52 15.06
CA VAL A 158 10.67 3.93 14.42
C VAL A 158 10.91 5.43 14.57
N ALA A 159 9.90 6.28 14.30
CA ALA A 159 10.04 7.74 14.38
C ALA A 159 10.29 8.29 15.80
N PHE A 160 9.98 7.50 16.84
CA PHE A 160 10.26 7.81 18.24
C PHE A 160 11.52 7.10 18.79
N ASP A 161 12.34 6.51 17.90
CA ASP A 161 13.55 5.76 18.25
C ASP A 161 13.31 4.59 19.22
N LEU A 162 12.10 4.00 19.22
CA LEU A 162 11.73 2.86 20.06
C LEU A 162 12.09 1.51 19.42
N VAL A 163 12.41 1.50 18.12
CA VAL A 163 12.80 0.31 17.35
C VAL A 163 13.96 0.69 16.42
N GLU A 164 15.04 -0.10 16.45
CA GLU A 164 16.24 0.10 15.61
C GLU A 164 16.01 -0.34 14.15
N ILE A 165 15.23 0.43 13.41
CA ILE A 165 15.09 0.31 11.95
C ILE A 165 15.40 1.68 11.35
N HIS A 166 16.28 1.71 10.35
CA HIS A 166 16.56 2.96 9.66
C HIS A 166 15.31 3.54 9.00
N GLU A 167 15.09 4.84 9.18
CA GLU A 167 13.87 5.57 8.87
C GLU A 167 13.54 5.48 7.38
N PHE A 168 14.56 5.61 6.53
CA PHE A 168 14.39 5.47 5.10
C PHE A 168 13.90 4.06 4.72
N ARG A 169 14.40 3.00 5.39
CA ARG A 169 13.92 1.63 5.15
C ARG A 169 12.46 1.46 5.59
N MET A 170 12.07 2.12 6.68
CA MET A 170 10.68 2.11 7.14
C MET A 170 9.75 2.82 6.15
N LEU A 171 10.19 3.94 5.56
CA LEU A 171 9.47 4.62 4.48
C LEU A 171 9.31 3.71 3.25
N ILE A 172 10.37 3.02 2.84
CA ILE A 172 10.31 2.07 1.72
C ILE A 172 9.35 0.92 2.01
N PHE A 173 9.38 0.35 3.22
CA PHE A 173 8.43 -0.66 3.64
C PHE A 173 6.99 -0.16 3.49
N LEU A 174 6.71 1.05 3.95
CA LEU A 174 5.37 1.65 3.87
C LEU A 174 4.93 1.89 2.41
N ILE A 175 5.82 2.39 1.55
CA ILE A 175 5.54 2.57 0.12
C ILE A 175 5.20 1.21 -0.52
N VAL A 176 6.05 0.20 -0.32
CA VAL A 176 5.85 -1.14 -0.88
C VAL A 176 4.55 -1.77 -0.35
N TRP A 177 4.21 -1.53 0.92
CA TRP A 177 2.96 -1.96 1.52
C TRP A 177 1.73 -1.42 0.78
N HIS A 178 1.74 -0.13 0.43
CA HIS A 178 0.67 0.47 -0.36
C HIS A 178 0.61 -0.08 -1.79
N LEU A 179 1.75 -0.21 -2.46
CA LEU A 179 1.80 -0.77 -3.82
C LEU A 179 1.25 -2.21 -3.83
N PHE A 180 1.64 -3.01 -2.84
CA PHE A 180 1.14 -4.37 -2.69
C PHE A 180 -0.38 -4.39 -2.43
N SER A 181 -0.86 -3.54 -1.53
CA SER A 181 -2.28 -3.41 -1.21
C SER A 181 -3.11 -2.97 -2.42
N ALA A 182 -2.60 -2.06 -3.24
CA ALA A 182 -3.18 -1.68 -4.53
C ALA A 182 -3.32 -2.91 -5.45
N VAL A 183 -2.21 -3.62 -5.71
CA VAL A 183 -2.22 -4.83 -6.56
C VAL A 183 -3.20 -5.88 -6.03
N TYR A 184 -3.23 -6.12 -4.72
CA TYR A 184 -4.16 -7.05 -4.09
C TYR A 184 -5.63 -6.69 -4.36
N LEU A 185 -6.00 -5.43 -4.18
CA LEU A 185 -7.37 -4.95 -4.42
C LEU A 185 -7.73 -5.01 -5.92
N PHE A 186 -6.79 -4.72 -6.80
CA PHE A 186 -6.96 -4.86 -8.24
C PHE A 186 -7.24 -6.31 -8.65
N LEU A 187 -6.43 -7.26 -8.18
CA LEU A 187 -6.63 -8.69 -8.46
C LEU A 187 -7.98 -9.19 -7.96
N ARG A 188 -8.44 -8.70 -6.80
CA ARG A 188 -9.79 -8.98 -6.32
C ARG A 188 -10.87 -8.38 -7.22
N LEU A 189 -10.71 -7.13 -7.64
CA LEU A 189 -11.68 -6.50 -8.54
C LEU A 189 -11.81 -7.29 -9.84
N ILE A 190 -10.71 -7.74 -10.43
CA ILE A 190 -10.72 -8.61 -11.62
C ILE A 190 -11.41 -9.94 -11.34
N ARG A 191 -11.03 -10.63 -10.25
CA ARG A 191 -11.61 -11.94 -9.90
C ARG A 191 -13.15 -11.89 -9.82
N HIS A 192 -13.70 -10.78 -9.31
CA HIS A 192 -15.15 -10.62 -9.12
C HIS A 192 -15.83 -9.81 -10.24
N SER A 193 -15.10 -9.42 -11.28
CA SER A 193 -15.64 -8.66 -12.43
C SER A 193 -16.59 -9.49 -13.32
N GLY A 194 -16.57 -10.82 -13.19
CA GLY A 194 -17.40 -11.71 -14.01
C GLY A 194 -16.95 -11.79 -15.48
N VAL A 195 -15.75 -11.29 -15.82
CA VAL A 195 -15.15 -11.50 -17.13
C VAL A 195 -14.90 -13.00 -17.30
N LYS A 196 -15.77 -13.67 -18.06
CA LYS A 196 -15.47 -14.98 -18.62
C LYS A 196 -14.34 -14.77 -19.61
N ILE A 197 -13.12 -15.15 -19.24
CA ILE A 197 -12.08 -15.44 -20.23
C ILE A 197 -12.71 -16.55 -21.07
N SER A 198 -13.03 -16.27 -22.34
CA SER A 198 -13.56 -17.31 -23.22
C SER A 198 -12.61 -18.48 -23.11
N THR A 199 -13.11 -19.61 -22.63
CA THR A 199 -12.43 -20.88 -22.90
C THR A 199 -12.24 -20.88 -24.41
N ALA A 200 -10.99 -20.88 -24.85
CA ALA A 200 -10.70 -21.24 -26.21
C ALA A 200 -11.18 -22.69 -26.30
N ASP A 201 -12.37 -22.86 -26.87
CA ASP A 201 -12.90 -24.15 -27.24
C ASP A 201 -11.94 -24.69 -28.31
N ASN A 202 -11.02 -25.55 -27.87
CA ASN A 202 -10.29 -26.49 -28.71
C ASN A 202 -10.91 -27.87 -28.48
#